data_AF-A0AAW7QDG1-F1
#
_entry.id   AF-A0AAW7QDG1-F1
#
_cell.length_a   1.000
_cell.length_b   1.000
_cell.length_c   1.000
_cell.angle_alpha   90.00
_cell.angle_beta   90.00
_cell.angle_gamma   90.00
#
_symmetry.space_group_name_H-M   'P 1'
#
loop_
_entity.id
_entity.type
_entity.pdbx_description
1 polymer ?
#
loop_
_entity_poly.entity_id
_entity_poly.type
_entity_poly.pdbx_seq_one_letter_code
_entity_poly.pdbx_strand_id
1 'polypeptide(L)'
;MKKLFLVILGFILFGISLNAATYNKTKCPQWEHGAIVYYNGVQQNVRGATPPTEFCWDATLIQGYGYYNGAWYSQESLQSSESFADWYANYIHYIYGENYVGIYVKVVVMGYEQSTPTVKLGSTTGVLVEKNDILSPSGNIWNGYEYIFFINKMPLSQYTGTLAERNMEGELKVYSGTNGALKDVTYIH
;
A
#
# COMPACT_ATOMS: atom_id res chain seq x y z
N MET A 1 0.58 -1.56 -53.40
CA MET A 1 -0.34 -2.15 -52.39
C MET A 1 0.34 -2.88 -51.22
N LYS A 2 1.63 -3.26 -51.27
CA LYS A 2 2.31 -3.92 -50.13
C LYS A 2 2.75 -2.99 -48.98
N LYS A 3 3.03 -1.71 -49.27
CA LYS A 3 3.52 -0.73 -48.28
C LYS A 3 2.42 -0.19 -47.35
N LEU A 4 1.17 -0.12 -47.81
CA LEU A 4 0.04 0.36 -47.00
C LEU A 4 -0.37 -0.67 -45.92
N PHE A 5 -0.23 -1.96 -46.23
CA PHE A 5 -0.56 -3.05 -45.32
C PHE A 5 0.36 -3.12 -44.09
N LEU A 6 1.66 -2.82 -44.28
CA LEU A 6 2.65 -2.77 -43.19
C LEU A 6 2.41 -1.61 -42.21
N VAL A 7 1.90 -0.47 -42.69
CA VAL A 7 1.59 0.68 -41.84
C VAL A 7 0.35 0.40 -40.99
N ILE A 8 -0.69 -0.22 -41.55
CA ILE A 8 -1.89 -0.62 -40.81
C ILE A 8 -1.55 -1.70 -39.77
N LEU A 9 -0.71 -2.68 -40.12
CA LEU A 9 -0.25 -3.70 -39.16
C LEU A 9 0.56 -3.06 -38.01
N GLY A 10 1.36 -2.04 -38.30
CA GLY A 10 2.10 -1.26 -37.31
C GLY A 10 1.19 -0.53 -36.32
N PHE A 11 0.12 0.13 -36.78
CA PHE A 11 -0.85 0.79 -35.88
C PHE A 11 -1.67 -0.20 -35.05
N ILE A 12 -1.98 -1.38 -35.60
CA ILE A 12 -2.62 -2.45 -34.83
C ILE A 12 -1.65 -3.00 -33.77
N LEU A 13 -0.36 -3.20 -34.11
CA LEU A 13 0.66 -3.67 -33.16
C LEU A 13 1.02 -2.64 -32.08
N PHE A 14 0.95 -1.33 -32.37
CA PHE A 14 1.09 -0.26 -31.38
C PHE A 14 -0.18 -0.06 -30.54
N GLY A 15 -1.36 -0.40 -31.06
CA GLY A 15 -2.62 -0.42 -30.31
C GLY A 15 -2.74 -1.62 -29.36
N ILE A 16 -1.94 -2.67 -29.57
CA ILE A 16 -1.70 -3.75 -28.60
C ILE A 16 -0.50 -3.38 -27.70
N SER A 17 -0.23 -2.09 -27.50
CA SER A 17 0.48 -1.67 -26.29
C SER A 17 -0.26 -2.30 -25.12
N LEU A 18 0.39 -3.29 -24.51
CA LEU A 18 -0.02 -4.04 -23.32
C LEU A 18 -0.96 -3.19 -22.47
N ASN A 19 -2.26 -3.51 -22.49
CA ASN A 19 -3.18 -3.04 -21.46
C ASN A 19 -2.75 -3.77 -20.17
N ALA A 20 -1.64 -3.30 -19.62
CA ALA A 20 -1.16 -3.68 -18.33
C ALA A 20 -2.25 -3.30 -17.36
N ALA A 21 -2.91 -4.31 -16.83
CA ALA A 21 -4.07 -4.10 -16.02
C ALA A 21 -3.65 -3.30 -14.76
N THR A 22 -4.35 -2.22 -14.46
CA THR A 22 -3.86 -1.23 -13.49
C THR A 22 -4.24 -1.65 -12.08
N TYR A 23 -3.24 -1.99 -11.28
CA TYR A 23 -3.37 -2.14 -9.84
C TYR A 23 -2.94 -0.86 -9.11
N ASN A 24 -3.30 -0.74 -7.82
CA ASN A 24 -2.77 0.31 -6.96
C ASN A 24 -1.23 0.26 -6.92
N LYS A 25 -0.58 1.43 -6.80
CA LYS A 25 0.89 1.51 -6.76
C LYS A 25 1.40 0.84 -5.49
N THR A 26 2.26 -0.17 -5.64
CA THR A 26 2.89 -0.93 -4.56
C THR A 26 4.30 -1.35 -4.99
N LYS A 27 5.21 -1.52 -4.01
CA LYS A 27 6.51 -2.19 -4.15
C LYS A 27 6.34 -3.67 -4.46
N CYS A 28 5.15 -4.24 -4.22
CA CYS A 28 4.89 -5.65 -4.42
C CYS A 28 4.73 -6.02 -5.89
N PRO A 29 5.34 -7.14 -6.33
CA PRO A 29 4.90 -7.79 -7.56
C PRO A 29 3.42 -8.20 -7.42
N GLN A 30 2.69 -8.19 -8.53
CA GLN A 30 1.33 -8.70 -8.59
C GLN A 30 1.34 -10.08 -9.26
N TRP A 31 0.43 -10.97 -8.88
CA TRP A 31 0.38 -12.33 -9.40
C TRP A 31 -1.03 -12.65 -9.90
N GLU A 32 -1.15 -13.24 -11.08
CA GLU A 32 -2.39 -13.84 -11.57
C GLU A 32 -2.16 -15.35 -11.73
N HIS A 33 -3.13 -16.18 -11.30
CA HIS A 33 -3.08 -17.65 -11.34
C HIS A 33 -2.70 -18.18 -12.74
N GLY A 34 -1.40 -18.36 -12.98
CA GLY A 34 -0.85 -19.07 -14.13
C GLY A 34 -0.21 -18.24 -15.25
N ALA A 35 -0.33 -16.90 -15.27
CA ALA A 35 0.44 -16.07 -16.19
C ALA A 35 0.35 -14.58 -15.83
N ILE A 36 1.53 -13.94 -15.72
CA ILE A 36 1.82 -12.50 -15.78
C ILE A 36 1.90 -11.77 -14.43
N VAL A 37 3.12 -11.31 -14.14
CA VAL A 37 3.55 -10.55 -12.97
C VAL A 37 3.81 -9.11 -13.37
N TYR A 38 3.00 -8.15 -12.91
CA TYR A 38 3.32 -6.74 -13.10
C TYR A 38 4.28 -6.28 -11.99
N TYR A 39 5.43 -5.73 -12.38
CA TYR A 39 6.36 -5.02 -11.51
C TYR A 39 6.69 -3.66 -12.13
N ASN A 40 6.39 -2.57 -11.45
CA ASN A 40 6.49 -1.20 -11.99
C ASN A 40 5.80 -1.04 -13.37
N GLY A 41 4.65 -1.69 -13.58
CA GLY A 41 3.90 -1.64 -14.84
C GLY A 41 4.46 -2.54 -15.96
N VAL A 42 5.50 -3.33 -15.70
CA VAL A 42 6.08 -4.26 -16.67
C VAL A 42 5.59 -5.68 -16.39
N GLN A 43 4.96 -6.29 -17.40
CA GLN A 43 4.56 -7.70 -17.38
C GLN A 43 5.79 -8.63 -17.43
N GLN A 44 5.88 -9.54 -16.46
CA GLN A 44 6.86 -10.62 -16.40
C GLN A 44 6.14 -11.97 -16.43
N ASN A 45 6.50 -12.85 -17.37
CA ASN A 45 5.92 -14.19 -17.44
C ASN A 45 6.62 -15.14 -16.46
N VAL A 46 6.01 -15.44 -15.32
CA VAL A 46 6.54 -16.45 -14.39
C VAL A 46 5.85 -17.78 -14.67
N ARG A 47 6.62 -18.80 -15.08
CA ARG A 47 6.13 -20.18 -15.28
C ARG A 47 6.12 -20.91 -13.93
N GLY A 48 4.94 -21.28 -13.43
CA GLY A 48 4.76 -22.09 -12.22
C GLY A 48 3.29 -22.12 -11.77
N ALA A 49 2.78 -23.28 -11.35
CA ALA A 49 1.35 -23.51 -11.10
C ALA A 49 0.92 -23.36 -9.62
N THR A 50 1.83 -23.00 -8.71
CA THR A 50 1.51 -22.88 -7.28
C THR A 50 1.78 -21.46 -6.82
N PRO A 51 0.73 -20.72 -6.39
CA PRO A 51 0.94 -19.44 -5.73
C PRO A 51 1.80 -19.64 -4.48
N PRO A 52 2.82 -18.80 -4.26
CA PRO A 52 3.52 -18.78 -2.98
C PRO A 52 2.54 -18.45 -1.84
N THR A 53 2.76 -19.05 -0.66
CA THR A 53 1.93 -18.87 0.54
C THR A 53 1.79 -17.41 0.94
N GLU A 54 2.83 -16.63 0.70
CA GLU A 54 2.90 -15.18 0.78
C GLU A 54 4.12 -14.78 -0.04
N PHE A 55 4.09 -13.66 -0.74
CA PHE A 55 5.23 -13.27 -1.56
C PHE A 55 5.59 -11.80 -1.52
N CYS A 56 4.69 -10.93 -1.03
CA CYS A 56 5.06 -9.57 -0.73
C CYS A 56 4.12 -8.91 0.27
N TRP A 57 4.72 -8.03 1.08
CA TRP A 57 4.06 -7.16 2.04
C TRP A 57 4.58 -5.76 1.81
N ASP A 58 3.70 -4.78 1.83
CA ASP A 58 4.09 -3.41 1.52
C ASP A 58 3.18 -2.39 2.19
N ALA A 59 3.76 -1.47 2.96
CA ALA A 59 3.09 -0.23 3.32
C ALA A 59 3.04 0.68 2.07
N THR A 60 1.84 0.91 1.53
CA THR A 60 1.63 1.53 0.22
C THR A 60 1.17 2.97 0.28
N LEU A 61 0.53 3.37 1.39
CA LEU A 61 -0.06 4.68 1.54
C LEU A 61 0.00 5.12 3.00
N ILE A 62 0.33 6.39 3.19
CA ILE A 62 0.05 7.12 4.43
C ILE A 62 -0.99 8.20 4.12
N GLN A 63 -1.97 8.35 5.01
CA GLN A 63 -2.94 9.44 4.99
C GLN A 63 -2.89 10.18 6.31
N GLY A 64 -2.64 11.48 6.23
CA GLY A 64 -2.49 12.35 7.38
C GLY A 64 -2.49 13.80 6.93
N TYR A 65 -1.73 14.63 7.63
CA TYR A 65 -1.42 15.98 7.19
C TYR A 65 0.09 16.04 6.97
N GLY A 66 0.52 15.93 5.71
CA GLY A 66 1.92 15.90 5.30
C GLY A 66 2.42 17.29 4.88
N TYR A 67 3.65 17.64 5.24
CA TYR A 67 4.32 18.86 4.80
C TYR A 67 5.59 18.54 4.02
N TYR A 68 5.71 19.08 2.80
CA TYR A 68 6.93 18.94 2.01
C TYR A 68 7.12 20.18 1.14
N ASN A 69 8.34 20.73 1.17
CA ASN A 69 8.78 21.83 0.33
C ASN A 69 7.79 23.01 0.25
N GLY A 70 7.23 23.44 1.39
CA GLY A 70 6.30 24.57 1.47
C GLY A 70 4.83 24.24 1.19
N ALA A 71 4.50 22.98 0.86
CA ALA A 71 3.15 22.56 0.51
C ALA A 71 2.60 21.50 1.48
N TRP A 72 1.27 21.51 1.62
CA TRP A 72 0.52 20.55 2.44
C TRP A 72 -0.13 19.47 1.57
N TYR A 73 -0.09 18.24 2.06
CA TYR A 73 -0.62 17.04 1.39
C TYR A 73 -1.51 16.26 2.36
N SER A 74 -2.52 15.58 1.84
CA SER A 74 -3.40 14.71 2.63
C SER A 74 -2.96 13.24 2.63
N GLN A 75 -2.13 12.87 1.66
CA GLN A 75 -1.66 11.50 1.50
C GLN A 75 -0.39 11.40 0.66
N GLU A 76 0.33 10.30 0.83
CA GLU A 76 1.49 9.93 0.05
C GLU A 76 1.44 8.44 -0.27
N SER A 77 1.79 8.09 -1.51
CA SER A 77 2.11 6.71 -1.87
C SER A 77 3.53 6.41 -1.43
N LEU A 78 3.70 5.42 -0.56
CA LEU A 78 4.99 5.01 -0.02
C LEU A 78 5.70 4.09 -1.03
N GLN A 79 6.37 4.70 -2.00
CA GLN A 79 7.06 3.98 -3.08
C GLN A 79 8.51 3.62 -2.77
N SER A 80 9.03 4.15 -1.67
CA SER A 80 10.39 3.95 -1.14
C SER A 80 10.33 3.47 0.31
N SER A 81 11.49 3.13 0.88
CA SER A 81 11.65 2.81 2.31
C SER A 81 11.65 4.06 3.21
N GLU A 82 11.28 5.21 2.68
CA GLU A 82 11.28 6.51 3.36
C GLU A 82 10.16 7.36 2.73
N SER A 83 9.37 8.04 3.56
CA SER A 83 8.39 9.03 3.11
C SER A 83 9.09 10.27 2.59
N PHE A 84 8.47 11.07 1.74
CA PHE A 84 9.07 12.33 1.31
C PHE A 84 8.61 13.53 2.15
N ALA A 85 7.45 13.44 2.81
CA ALA A 85 6.89 14.51 3.62
C ALA A 85 7.04 14.24 5.12
N ASP A 86 7.02 15.32 5.92
CA ASP A 86 6.85 15.29 7.38
C ASP A 86 5.36 15.07 7.70
N TRP A 87 5.02 14.08 8.51
CA TRP A 87 3.65 13.63 8.73
C TRP A 87 3.12 13.98 10.11
N TYR A 88 1.92 14.57 10.09
CA TYR A 88 1.20 14.95 11.29
C TYR A 88 -0.16 14.23 11.38
N ALA A 89 -0.46 13.72 12.57
CA ALA A 89 -1.74 13.11 12.91
C ALA A 89 -2.90 14.08 12.69
N ASN A 90 -3.90 13.77 11.88
CA ASN A 90 -5.00 14.70 11.53
C ASN A 90 -6.38 14.07 11.53
N TYR A 91 -6.43 12.73 11.53
CA TYR A 91 -7.68 12.01 11.51
C TYR A 91 -8.12 11.68 12.92
N ILE A 92 -9.43 11.76 13.16
CA ILE A 92 -10.04 11.34 14.41
C ILE A 92 -10.64 9.95 14.20
N HIS A 93 -10.30 9.01 15.08
CA HIS A 93 -10.87 7.66 15.08
C HIS A 93 -11.28 7.26 16.50
N TYR A 94 -12.43 6.61 16.64
CA TYR A 94 -12.94 6.16 17.92
C TYR A 94 -12.42 4.76 18.24
N ILE A 95 -11.68 4.62 19.34
CA ILE A 95 -11.00 3.38 19.74
C ILE A 95 -11.28 3.15 21.22
N TYR A 96 -11.79 1.97 21.55
CA TYR A 96 -11.96 1.49 22.93
C TYR A 96 -12.61 2.49 23.91
N GLY A 97 -13.58 3.29 23.48
CA GLY A 97 -14.29 4.21 24.37
C GLY A 97 -13.94 5.69 24.20
N GLU A 98 -12.88 6.03 23.47
CA GLU A 98 -12.36 7.41 23.36
C GLU A 98 -11.97 7.76 21.91
N ASN A 99 -12.03 9.05 21.57
CA ASN A 99 -11.56 9.57 20.28
C ASN A 99 -10.04 9.81 20.33
N TYR A 100 -9.33 9.34 19.30
CA TYR A 100 -7.88 9.55 19.15
C TYR A 100 -7.60 10.34 17.88
N VAL A 101 -6.54 11.16 17.92
CA VAL A 101 -5.98 11.80 16.74
C VAL A 101 -4.82 10.94 16.21
N GLY A 102 -4.77 10.70 14.90
CA GLY A 102 -3.80 9.79 14.29
C GLY A 102 -3.69 9.94 12.77
N ILE A 103 -3.06 8.94 12.16
CA ILE A 103 -2.93 8.77 10.71
C ILE A 103 -3.54 7.44 10.29
N TYR A 104 -3.88 7.31 9.01
CA TYR A 104 -4.17 6.01 8.40
C TYR A 104 -2.98 5.53 7.60
N VAL A 105 -2.73 4.23 7.66
CA VAL A 105 -1.71 3.54 6.87
C VAL A 105 -2.38 2.40 6.13
N LYS A 106 -2.08 2.29 4.84
CA LYS A 106 -2.52 1.18 4.00
C LYS A 106 -1.39 0.18 3.84
N VAL A 107 -1.69 -1.08 4.11
CA VAL A 107 -0.77 -2.21 3.91
C VAL A 107 -1.39 -3.20 2.94
N VAL A 108 -0.61 -3.61 1.97
CA VAL A 108 -0.96 -4.65 1.01
C VAL A 108 -0.22 -5.92 1.37
N VAL A 109 -0.92 -7.05 1.36
CA VAL A 109 -0.35 -8.39 1.49
C VAL A 109 -0.78 -9.20 0.28
N MET A 110 0.20 -9.61 -0.54
CA MET A 110 -0.03 -10.42 -1.72
C MET A 110 0.34 -11.88 -1.45
N GLY A 111 -0.52 -12.80 -1.88
CA GLY A 111 -0.42 -14.24 -1.64
C GLY A 111 -1.47 -14.74 -0.65
N TYR A 112 -1.33 -16.00 -0.22
CA TYR A 112 -2.31 -16.75 0.57
C TYR A 112 -2.30 -16.51 2.09
N GLU A 113 -1.53 -15.56 2.63
CA GLU A 113 -1.54 -15.25 4.05
C GLU A 113 -2.96 -14.93 4.53
N GLN A 114 -3.43 -15.69 5.53
CA GLN A 114 -4.78 -15.53 6.08
C GLN A 114 -4.78 -14.66 7.35
N SER A 115 -3.64 -14.57 8.03
CA SER A 115 -3.53 -13.82 9.28
C SER A 115 -3.34 -12.33 9.01
N THR A 116 -4.14 -11.50 9.67
CA THR A 116 -4.03 -10.03 9.59
C THR A 116 -2.63 -9.55 10.00
N PRO A 117 -2.01 -8.61 9.26
CA PRO A 117 -0.75 -7.98 9.66
C PRO A 117 -0.80 -7.36 11.05
N THR A 118 0.36 -7.26 11.69
CA THR A 118 0.57 -6.26 12.74
C THR A 118 1.35 -5.09 12.16
N VAL A 119 0.82 -3.87 12.29
CA VAL A 119 1.47 -2.63 11.84
C VAL A 119 1.87 -1.80 13.05
N LYS A 120 3.10 -1.31 13.08
CA LYS A 120 3.60 -0.46 14.16
C LYS A 120 4.27 0.78 13.61
N LEU A 121 4.12 1.90 14.29
CA LEU A 121 4.90 3.12 14.08
C LEU A 121 5.60 3.48 15.37
N GLY A 122 6.93 3.35 15.39
CA GLY A 122 7.69 3.38 16.63
C GLY A 122 7.18 2.32 17.61
N SER A 123 6.70 2.73 18.78
CA SER A 123 6.12 1.84 19.80
C SER A 123 4.61 1.63 19.67
N THR A 124 3.92 2.42 18.84
CA THR A 124 2.45 2.37 18.72
C THR A 124 2.04 1.28 17.75
N THR A 125 1.10 0.42 18.15
CA THR A 125 0.50 -0.59 17.27
C THR A 125 -0.78 -0.02 16.65
N GLY A 126 -0.92 -0.13 15.34
CA GLY A 126 -2.09 0.30 14.60
C GLY A 126 -3.30 -0.58 14.88
N VAL A 127 -4.48 0.03 14.88
CA VAL A 127 -5.77 -0.64 14.97
C VAL A 127 -6.26 -0.92 13.55
N LEU A 128 -6.64 -2.17 13.26
CA LEU A 128 -7.25 -2.51 11.98
C LEU A 128 -8.62 -1.82 11.87
N VAL A 129 -8.82 -1.09 10.77
CA VAL A 129 -10.06 -0.36 10.47
C VAL A 129 -10.83 -1.05 9.36
N GLU A 130 -10.13 -1.45 8.29
CA GLU A 130 -10.75 -2.02 7.10
C GLU A 130 -9.87 -3.10 6.49
N LYS A 131 -10.51 -4.11 5.89
CA LYS A 131 -9.87 -5.17 5.12
C LYS A 131 -10.65 -5.36 3.82
N ASN A 132 -9.96 -5.27 2.70
CA ASN A 132 -10.51 -5.41 1.36
C ASN A 132 -9.78 -6.49 0.57
N ASP A 133 -10.51 -7.21 -0.27
CA ASP A 133 -9.92 -8.17 -1.19
C ASP A 133 -9.19 -7.44 -2.32
N ILE A 134 -7.99 -7.90 -2.65
CA ILE A 134 -7.30 -7.51 -3.86
C ILE A 134 -7.62 -8.57 -4.90
N LEU A 135 -8.44 -8.21 -5.88
CA LEU A 135 -8.75 -9.07 -7.00
C LEU A 135 -7.84 -8.73 -8.18
N SER A 136 -7.63 -9.70 -9.07
CA SER A 136 -7.13 -9.44 -10.41
C SER A 136 -7.99 -8.38 -11.10
N PRO A 137 -7.47 -7.58 -12.03
CA PRO A 137 -8.23 -6.57 -12.74
C PRO A 137 -9.39 -7.13 -13.57
N SER A 138 -9.35 -8.42 -13.91
CA SER A 138 -10.49 -9.14 -14.49
C SER A 138 -11.65 -9.39 -13.51
N GLY A 139 -11.42 -9.16 -12.20
CA GLY A 139 -12.36 -9.36 -11.10
C GLY A 139 -12.51 -10.81 -10.63
N ASN A 140 -11.91 -11.79 -11.31
CA ASN A 140 -12.27 -13.20 -11.13
C ASN A 140 -11.31 -14.01 -10.23
N ILE A 141 -10.17 -13.43 -9.89
CA ILE A 141 -9.10 -14.12 -9.17
C ILE A 141 -8.70 -13.30 -7.95
N TRP A 142 -8.64 -13.95 -6.79
CA TRP A 142 -8.17 -13.34 -5.56
C TRP A 142 -6.63 -13.38 -5.49
N ASN A 143 -6.01 -12.24 -5.17
CA ASN A 143 -4.55 -12.04 -5.19
C ASN A 143 -3.97 -11.67 -3.82
N GLY A 144 -4.80 -11.28 -2.86
CA GLY A 144 -4.36 -10.85 -1.55
C GLY A 144 -5.36 -9.94 -0.85
N TYR A 145 -4.87 -9.19 0.14
CA TYR A 145 -5.68 -8.26 0.92
C TYR A 145 -5.02 -6.88 1.01
N GLU A 146 -5.86 -5.86 0.99
CA GLU A 146 -5.53 -4.50 1.38
C GLU A 146 -6.09 -4.26 2.78
N TYR A 147 -5.25 -3.79 3.70
CA TYR A 147 -5.60 -3.49 5.07
C TYR A 147 -5.40 -2.00 5.34
N ILE A 148 -6.38 -1.37 5.98
CA ILE A 148 -6.26 0.01 6.47
C ILE A 148 -6.15 -0.03 7.98
N PHE A 149 -5.06 0.53 8.50
CA PHE A 149 -4.80 0.67 9.92
C PHE A 149 -4.88 2.13 10.33
N PHE A 150 -5.48 2.41 11.47
CA PHE A 150 -5.35 3.68 12.16
C PHE A 150 -4.25 3.59 13.20
N ILE A 151 -3.28 4.50 13.14
CA ILE A 151 -2.20 4.61 14.12
C ILE A 151 -2.43 5.86 14.94
N ASN A 152 -2.70 5.68 16.23
CA ASN A 152 -3.02 6.77 17.14
C ASN A 152 -1.75 7.51 17.61
N LYS A 153 -1.81 8.85 17.66
CA LYS A 153 -0.79 9.67 18.31
C LYS A 153 -1.12 9.88 19.78
N MET A 154 -2.33 10.36 20.05
CA MET A 154 -2.81 10.68 21.38
C MET A 154 -4.34 10.73 21.42
N PRO A 155 -4.95 10.59 22.60
CA PRO A 155 -6.36 10.90 22.77
C PRO A 155 -6.67 12.35 22.39
N LEU A 156 -7.83 12.58 21.78
CA LEU A 156 -8.30 13.92 21.40
C LEU A 156 -8.46 14.83 22.64
N SER A 157 -8.75 14.23 23.80
CA SER A 157 -8.83 14.92 25.10
C SER A 157 -7.50 15.54 25.55
N GLN A 158 -6.37 15.04 25.03
CA GLN A 158 -5.02 15.49 25.38
C GLN A 158 -4.41 16.44 24.32
N TYR A 159 -5.05 16.60 23.17
CA TYR A 159 -4.53 17.42 22.09
C TYR A 159 -4.69 18.92 22.40
N THR A 160 -3.58 19.68 22.41
CA THR A 160 -3.61 21.10 22.80
C THR A 160 -3.70 22.06 21.60
N GLY A 161 -3.68 21.53 20.37
CA GLY A 161 -3.79 22.34 19.15
C GLY A 161 -2.46 22.60 18.44
N THR A 162 -1.33 22.14 18.99
CA THR A 162 0.00 22.43 18.40
C THR A 162 0.40 21.40 17.35
N LEU A 163 1.12 21.85 16.32
CA LEU A 163 1.58 20.94 15.25
C LEU A 163 2.64 19.94 15.76
N ALA A 164 3.52 20.38 16.67
CA ALA A 164 4.59 19.53 17.22
C ALA A 164 4.05 18.29 17.94
N GLU A 165 2.95 18.42 18.68
CA GLU A 165 2.26 17.30 19.32
C GLU A 165 1.76 16.24 18.33
N ARG A 166 1.53 16.64 17.07
CA ARG A 166 0.95 15.77 16.05
C ARG A 166 2.00 15.02 15.24
N ASN A 167 3.29 15.28 15.46
CA ASN A 167 4.36 14.64 14.70
C ASN A 167 4.29 13.09 14.82
N MET A 168 4.29 12.41 13.68
CA MET A 168 4.22 10.96 13.55
C MET A 168 5.54 10.31 13.11
N GLU A 169 6.65 11.05 13.16
CA GLU A 169 7.97 10.57 12.79
C GLU A 169 8.30 9.21 13.43
N GLY A 170 8.80 8.27 12.62
CA GLY A 170 9.32 7.00 13.09
C GLY A 170 9.33 5.89 12.04
N GLU A 171 9.84 4.73 12.44
CA GLU A 171 9.82 3.53 11.60
C GLU A 171 8.42 2.90 11.59
N LEU A 172 7.79 2.90 10.43
CA LEU A 172 6.62 2.08 10.12
C LEU A 172 7.07 0.66 9.81
N LYS A 173 6.68 -0.29 10.66
CA LYS A 173 7.03 -1.70 10.54
C LYS A 173 5.80 -2.55 10.33
N VAL A 174 5.86 -3.44 9.34
CA VAL A 174 4.81 -4.41 9.05
C VAL A 174 5.32 -5.80 9.42
N TYR A 175 4.58 -6.52 10.26
CA TYR A 175 4.90 -7.87 10.70
C TYR A 175 3.84 -8.86 10.22
N SER A 176 4.27 -10.08 9.91
CA SER A 176 3.34 -11.19 9.62
C SER A 176 2.46 -11.50 10.82
N GLY A 177 1.16 -11.63 10.58
CA GLY A 177 0.21 -12.08 11.59
C GLY A 177 0.40 -13.54 12.02
N THR A 178 1.03 -14.36 11.17
CA THR A 178 1.18 -15.80 11.42
C THR A 178 2.35 -16.11 12.35
N ASN A 179 3.50 -15.47 12.15
CA ASN A 179 4.72 -15.79 12.91
C ASN A 179 5.43 -14.57 13.52
N GLY A 180 4.89 -13.36 13.34
CA GLY A 180 5.48 -12.12 13.86
C GLY A 180 6.77 -11.70 13.16
N ALA A 181 7.16 -12.34 12.05
CA ALA A 181 8.35 -11.94 11.30
C ALA A 181 8.17 -10.54 10.70
N LEU A 182 9.22 -9.72 10.74
CA LEU A 182 9.25 -8.42 10.08
C LEU A 182 9.24 -8.60 8.56
N LYS A 183 8.35 -7.88 7.87
CA LYS A 183 8.10 -8.03 6.43
C LYS A 183 8.39 -6.76 5.62
N ASP A 184 8.09 -5.58 6.17
CA ASP A 184 8.39 -4.30 5.54
C ASP A 184 8.79 -3.26 6.60
N VAL A 185 9.63 -2.31 6.20
CA VAL A 185 10.05 -1.16 7.00
C VAL A 185 10.08 0.07 6.10
N THR A 186 9.34 1.09 6.49
CA THR A 186 9.36 2.41 5.85
C THR A 186 9.55 3.47 6.93
N TYR A 187 10.52 4.36 6.78
CA TYR A 187 10.66 5.50 7.69
C TYR A 187 9.67 6.59 7.29
N ILE A 188 8.98 7.16 8.28
CA ILE A 188 8.07 8.29 8.12
C ILE A 188 8.73 9.48 8.81
N HIS A 189 8.88 10.61 8.10
CA HIS A 189 9.29 11.88 8.70
C HIS A 189 8.14 12.54 9.47
#